data_AF-B9YYS3-F1
#
_entry.id   AF-B9YYS3-F1
#
_cell.length_a   1.000
_cell.length_b   1.000
_cell.length_c   1.000
_cell.angle_alpha   90.00
_cell.angle_beta   90.00
_cell.angle_gamma   90.00
#
_symmetry.space_group_name_H-M   'P 1'
#
loop_
_entity.id
_entity.type
_entity.pdbx_description
1 polymer ?
#
loop_
_entity_poly.entity_id
_entity_poly.type
_entity_poly.pdbx_seq_one_letter_code
_entity_poly.pdbx_strand_id
1 'polypeptide(L)'
;MQLFDMNTAEGRAAVEQYEREREAMTTKGQQLYAKIKRSSKYYGQTEPNQLFPVYIVATPGWGAYIVQGGPGGQYRLADVNLFIIHDGHEQRINR
;
A
#
# COMPACT_ATOMS: atom_id res chain seq x y z
N MET A 1 -9.33 -11.18 -5.62
CA MET A 1 -8.86 -11.51 -4.27
C MET A 1 -8.81 -13.03 -4.16
N GLN A 2 -7.64 -13.61 -3.94
CA GLN A 2 -7.48 -15.06 -3.78
C GLN A 2 -7.76 -15.40 -2.31
N LEU A 3 -8.61 -16.39 -2.04
CA LEU A 3 -8.83 -16.87 -0.67
C LEU A 3 -7.78 -17.94 -0.35
N PHE A 4 -7.15 -17.83 0.82
CA PHE A 4 -6.21 -18.82 1.35
C PHE A 4 -6.79 -19.46 2.61
N ASP A 5 -6.70 -20.78 2.74
CA ASP A 5 -7.08 -21.48 3.97
C ASP A 5 -5.90 -21.56 4.94
N MET A 6 -5.85 -20.65 5.92
CA MET A 6 -4.75 -20.61 6.90
C MET A 6 -4.72 -21.81 7.86
N ASN A 7 -5.74 -22.68 7.85
CA ASN A 7 -5.73 -23.91 8.64
C ASN A 7 -4.81 -24.97 8.05
N THR A 8 -4.51 -24.91 6.74
CA THR A 8 -3.59 -25.86 6.08
C THR A 8 -2.16 -25.33 6.04
N ALA A 9 -1.19 -26.24 5.94
CA ALA A 9 0.20 -25.86 5.76
C ALA A 9 0.41 -25.17 4.40
N GLU A 10 -0.28 -25.62 3.34
CA GLU A 10 -0.18 -24.97 2.03
C GLU A 10 -0.73 -23.55 2.06
N GLY A 11 -1.85 -23.31 2.75
CA GLY A 11 -2.43 -21.96 2.82
C GLY A 11 -1.56 -20.99 3.59
N ARG A 12 -0.91 -21.43 4.68
CA ARG A 12 0.09 -20.59 5.38
C ARG A 12 1.31 -20.27 4.51
N ALA A 13 1.85 -21.27 3.81
CA ALA A 13 2.95 -21.05 2.88
C ALA A 13 2.58 -20.11 1.72
N ALA A 14 1.35 -20.21 1.21
CA ALA A 14 0.84 -19.33 0.17
C ALA A 14 0.71 -17.88 0.65
N VAL A 15 0.26 -17.64 1.89
CA VAL A 15 0.23 -16.30 2.48
C VAL A 15 1.64 -15.74 2.61
N GLU A 16 2.59 -16.50 3.14
CA GLU A 16 3.98 -16.05 3.30
C GLU A 16 4.64 -15.71 1.95
N GLN A 17 4.36 -16.50 0.92
CA GLN A 17 4.82 -16.21 -0.44
C GLN A 17 4.19 -14.92 -0.99
N TYR A 18 2.87 -14.76 -0.81
CA TYR A 18 2.16 -13.55 -1.22
C TYR A 18 2.69 -12.29 -0.51
N GLU A 19 2.97 -12.38 0.80
CA GLU A 19 3.56 -11.28 1.57
C GLU A 19 4.97 -10.94 1.07
N ARG A 20 5.82 -11.95 0.81
CA ARG A 20 7.15 -11.75 0.21
C ARG A 20 7.10 -11.09 -1.16
N GLU A 21 6.17 -11.53 -2.02
CA GLU A 21 5.98 -10.93 -3.33
C GLU A 21 5.56 -9.47 -3.23
N ARG A 22 4.64 -9.15 -2.30
CA ARG A 22 4.23 -7.77 -2.02
C ARG A 22 5.38 -6.90 -1.50
N GLU A 23 6.17 -7.41 -0.55
CA GLU A 23 7.34 -6.70 -0.04
C GLU A 23 8.38 -6.47 -1.14
N ALA A 24 8.59 -7.47 -2.01
CA ALA A 24 9.47 -7.37 -3.16
C ALA A 24 9.01 -6.30 -4.16
N MET A 25 7.69 -6.20 -4.41
CA MET A 25 7.12 -5.12 -5.23
C MET A 25 7.37 -3.75 -4.62
N THR A 26 7.41 -3.64 -3.28
CA THR A 26 7.73 -2.38 -2.61
C THR A 26 9.21 -2.06 -2.46
N THR A 27 10.13 -2.96 -2.87
CA THR A 27 11.59 -2.79 -2.69
C THR A 27 12.37 -2.73 -4.00
N LYS A 28 11.88 -3.33 -5.10
CA LYS A 28 12.55 -3.27 -6.42
C LYS A 28 12.08 -2.07 -7.25
N GLY A 29 12.68 -0.90 -7.03
CA GLY A 29 12.44 0.32 -7.84
C GLY A 29 11.39 1.27 -7.30
N GLN A 30 11.14 1.18 -5.99
CA GLN A 30 10.13 1.93 -5.24
C GLN A 30 10.32 3.45 -5.34
N GLN A 31 9.36 4.14 -5.95
CA GLN A 31 9.33 5.62 -5.96
C GLN A 31 8.11 6.21 -5.25
N LEU A 32 7.08 5.41 -4.99
CA LEU A 32 5.81 5.92 -4.45
C LEU A 32 5.71 5.70 -2.94
N TYR A 33 5.40 6.79 -2.26
CA TYR A 33 5.08 6.83 -0.85
C TYR A 33 3.70 7.43 -0.65
N ALA A 34 3.10 7.16 0.50
CA ALA A 34 1.82 7.74 0.86
C ALA A 34 1.82 8.31 2.29
N LYS A 35 0.96 9.31 2.48
CA LYS A 35 0.49 9.77 3.79
C LYS A 35 -1.03 9.66 3.81
N ILE A 36 -1.60 9.18 4.91
CA ILE A 36 -3.07 9.14 5.06
C ILE A 36 -3.59 10.58 5.20
N LYS A 37 -4.59 10.96 4.39
CA LYS A 37 -5.24 12.27 4.47
C LYS A 37 -5.96 12.41 5.82
N ARG A 38 -5.92 13.60 6.42
CA ARG A 38 -6.66 13.90 7.67
C ARG A 38 -8.16 13.66 7.58
N SER A 39 -8.73 13.81 6.39
CA SER A 39 -10.15 13.57 6.10
C SER A 39 -10.49 12.10 5.87
N SER A 40 -9.51 11.21 5.77
CA SER A 40 -9.77 9.79 5.56
C SER A 40 -10.27 9.14 6.85
N LYS A 41 -11.17 8.17 6.71
CA LYS A 41 -11.58 7.30 7.82
C LYS A 41 -10.44 6.44 8.40
N TYR A 42 -9.32 6.34 7.69
CA TYR A 42 -8.13 5.60 8.12
C TYR A 42 -7.11 6.48 8.86
N TYR A 43 -7.41 7.77 9.03
CA TYR A 43 -6.52 8.68 9.74
C TYR A 43 -6.32 8.20 11.19
N GLY A 44 -5.06 8.04 11.60
CA GLY A 44 -4.67 7.48 12.91
C GLY A 44 -4.07 6.07 12.86
N GLN A 45 -4.05 5.39 11.70
CA GLN A 45 -3.31 4.12 11.54
C GLN A 45 -1.79 4.30 11.52
N THR A 46 -1.32 5.53 11.33
CA THR A 46 0.09 5.92 11.37
C THR A 46 0.25 7.12 12.30
N GLU A 47 1.49 7.42 12.65
CA GLU A 47 1.82 8.73 13.21
C GLU A 47 1.44 9.86 12.23
N PRO A 48 1.12 11.07 12.75
CA PRO A 48 0.79 12.20 11.89
C PRO A 48 1.90 12.49 10.88
N ASN A 49 1.52 12.59 9.60
CA ASN A 49 2.42 12.84 8.46
C ASN A 49 3.48 11.76 8.19
N GLN A 50 3.35 10.56 8.75
CA GLN A 50 4.27 9.45 8.48
C GLN A 50 4.14 8.99 7.01
N LEU A 51 5.30 8.87 6.33
CA LEU A 51 5.39 8.26 5.01
C LEU A 51 5.47 6.74 5.13
N PHE A 52 4.83 6.05 4.19
CA PHE A 52 4.99 4.61 4.02
C PHE A 52 5.06 4.25 2.53
N PRO A 53 5.82 3.20 2.16
CA PRO A 53 5.93 2.76 0.77
C PRO A 53 4.60 2.18 0.29
N VAL A 54 4.24 2.51 -0.97
CA VAL A 54 3.05 1.98 -1.64
C VAL A 54 3.34 1.68 -3.12
N TYR A 55 2.51 0.86 -3.74
CA TYR A 55 2.48 0.67 -5.19
C TYR A 55 1.04 0.76 -5.70
N ILE A 56 0.88 0.90 -7.02
CA ILE A 56 -0.43 1.04 -7.66
C ILE A 56 -0.77 -0.23 -8.43
N VAL A 57 -1.94 -0.81 -8.15
CA VAL A 57 -2.51 -1.92 -8.92
C VAL A 57 -3.70 -1.41 -9.72
N ALA A 58 -3.51 -1.23 -11.02
CA ALA A 58 -4.53 -0.71 -11.95
C ALA A 58 -5.32 -1.83 -12.67
N THR A 59 -5.37 -3.04 -12.10
CA THR A 59 -6.05 -4.18 -12.73
C THR A 59 -7.58 -3.99 -12.66
N PRO A 60 -8.32 -4.20 -13.77
CA PRO A 60 -9.78 -4.16 -13.77
C PRO A 60 -10.37 -5.07 -12.67
N GLY A 61 -11.38 -4.57 -11.94
CA GLY A 61 -12.09 -5.33 -10.90
C GLY A 61 -11.60 -5.13 -9.46
N TRP A 62 -10.51 -4.41 -9.22
CA TRP A 62 -10.00 -4.10 -7.87
C TRP A 62 -10.73 -2.96 -7.15
N GLY A 63 -11.75 -2.37 -7.79
CA GLY A 63 -12.55 -1.29 -7.23
C GLY A 63 -11.72 -0.04 -6.95
N ALA A 64 -12.07 0.70 -5.88
CA ALA A 64 -11.41 1.96 -5.55
C ALA A 64 -10.07 1.78 -4.80
N TYR A 65 -9.74 0.58 -4.30
CA TYR A 65 -8.58 0.31 -3.43
C TYR A 65 -7.33 -0.04 -4.25
N ILE A 66 -6.92 0.87 -5.11
CA ILE A 66 -5.82 0.63 -6.05
C ILE A 66 -4.43 0.96 -5.47
N VAL A 67 -4.36 1.59 -4.29
CA VAL A 67 -3.10 1.89 -3.59
C VAL A 67 -2.82 0.75 -2.63
N GLN A 68 -1.73 0.01 -2.86
CA GLN A 68 -1.38 -1.18 -2.10
C GLN A 68 -0.13 -0.94 -1.26
N GLY A 69 -0.11 -1.46 -0.03
CA GLY A 69 0.95 -1.25 0.96
C GLY A 69 0.49 -0.43 2.16
N GLY A 70 1.44 -0.07 3.03
CA GLY A 70 1.17 0.64 4.27
C GLY A 70 0.48 -0.18 5.37
N PRO A 71 0.22 0.41 6.54
CA PRO A 71 -0.25 -0.32 7.73
C PRO A 71 -1.62 -0.99 7.57
N GLY A 72 -2.52 -0.38 6.79
CA GLY A 72 -3.84 -0.91 6.49
C GLY A 72 -3.88 -1.87 5.30
N GLY A 73 -2.71 -2.15 4.69
CA GLY A 73 -2.54 -3.04 3.56
C GLY A 73 -3.01 -2.48 2.22
N GLN A 74 -4.08 -1.70 2.17
CA GLN A 74 -4.58 -1.05 0.95
C GLN A 74 -5.44 0.18 1.23
N TYR A 75 -5.44 1.13 0.30
CA TYR A 75 -6.15 2.41 0.39
C TYR A 75 -6.74 2.83 -0.96
N ARG A 76 -7.69 3.77 -0.91
CA ARG A 76 -8.18 4.47 -2.10
C ARG A 76 -7.32 5.71 -2.37
N LEU A 77 -7.20 6.14 -3.62
CA LEU A 77 -6.58 7.44 -3.95
C LEU A 77 -7.24 8.62 -3.21
N ALA A 78 -8.53 8.51 -2.90
CA ALA A 78 -9.27 9.50 -2.14
C ALA A 78 -8.82 9.60 -0.67
N ASP A 79 -8.19 8.57 -0.11
CA ASP A 79 -7.81 8.46 1.30
C ASP A 79 -6.35 8.86 1.57
N VAL A 80 -5.51 8.96 0.54
CA VAL A 80 -4.06 9.19 0.69
C VAL A 80 -3.54 10.30 -0.22
N ASN A 81 -2.50 10.98 0.26
CA ASN A 81 -1.63 11.79 -0.57
C ASN A 81 -0.46 10.92 -1.03
N LEU A 82 -0.17 10.91 -2.32
CA LEU A 82 0.96 10.21 -2.92
C LEU A 82 2.15 11.15 -3.10
N PHE A 83 3.33 10.61 -2.86
CA PHE A 83 4.60 11.33 -2.93
C PHE A 83 5.64 10.53 -3.67
N ILE A 84 6.53 11.24 -4.34
CA ILE A 84 7.87 10.76 -4.67
C ILE A 84 8.88 11.42 -3.74
N ILE A 85 9.95 10.70 -3.41
CA ILE A 85 11.08 11.24 -2.64
C ILE A 85 12.26 11.35 -3.59
N HIS A 86 12.72 12.57 -3.83
CA HIS A 86 13.91 12.85 -4.65
C HIS A 86 14.75 13.90 -3.93
N ASP A 87 16.07 13.71 -3.88
CA ASP A 87 17.01 14.62 -3.20
C ASP A 87 16.62 14.97 -1.75
N GLY A 88 15.94 14.04 -1.05
CA GLY A 88 15.44 14.25 0.31
C GLY A 88 14.16 15.08 0.40
N HIS A 89 13.58 15.51 -0.72
CA HIS A 89 12.35 16.30 -0.78
C HIS A 89 11.14 15.43 -1.09
N GLU A 90 10.02 15.72 -0.40
CA GLU A 90 8.72 15.13 -0.68
C GLU A 90 7.97 15.92 -1.75
N GLN A 91 7.79 15.34 -2.94
CA GLN A 91 6.94 15.93 -3.97
C GLN A 91 5.61 15.20 -4.04
N ARG A 92 4.52 15.92 -3.70
CA ARG A 92 3.16 15.39 -3.83
C ARG A 92 2.75 15.33 -5.30
N ILE A 93 2.14 14.21 -5.70
CA ILE A 93 1.80 13.96 -7.12
C ILE A 93 0.30 13.78 -7.40
N ASN A 94 -0.56 13.78 -6.38
CA ASN A 94 -2.02 13.66 -6.53
C ASN A 94 -2.78 14.75 -5.78
N ARG A 95 -4.03 15.02 -6.18
CA ARG A 95 -4.91 16.01 -5.57
C ARG A 95 -5.72 15.51 -4.36
#